data_AF-A0A4Q0IYS5-F1
#
_entry.id   AF-A0A4Q0IYS5-F1
#
_cell.length_a   1.000
_cell.length_b   1.000
_cell.length_c   1.000
_cell.angle_alpha   90.00
_cell.angle_beta   90.00
_cell.angle_gamma   90.00
#
_symmetry.space_group_name_H-M   'P 1'
#
loop_
_entity.id
_entity.type
_entity.pdbx_description
1 polymer ?
#
loop_
_entity_poly.entity_id
_entity_poly.type
_entity_poly.pdbx_seq_one_letter_code
_entity_poly.pdbx_strand_id
1 'polypeptide(L)'
;VTYSNGETMRQILARSKHTLMMSQNKWTDIQRHRANILFKYYPILKAAYSLAMELRKIFNAKISPTKAMGRMNKWYEKVMALGNNNFRSVIKTFKNHAPTILNYFRRRATNASAEAFNSKVKIFRSQMRGVRDRDFFIFRLVKLYA
;
A
#
# COMPACT_ATOMS: atom_id res chain seq x y z
N VAL A 1 12.11 -27.75 11.65
CA VAL A 1 13.27 -26.99 11.16
C VAL A 1 13.15 -25.54 11.60
N THR A 2 14.16 -25.07 12.33
CA THR A 2 14.33 -23.67 12.74
C THR A 2 15.43 -23.02 11.90
N TYR A 3 15.32 -21.71 11.64
CA TYR A 3 16.32 -20.95 10.87
C TYR A 3 17.29 -20.19 11.79
N SER A 4 18.24 -19.46 11.20
CA SER A 4 19.29 -18.72 11.92
C SER A 4 18.79 -17.70 12.95
N ASN A 5 17.51 -17.32 12.86
CA ASN A 5 16.86 -16.42 13.81
C ASN A 5 16.07 -17.15 14.91
N GLY A 6 16.19 -18.48 15.00
CA GLY A 6 15.46 -19.33 15.94
C GLY A 6 13.98 -19.55 15.59
N GLU A 7 13.46 -18.97 14.50
CA GLU A 7 12.07 -19.09 14.11
C GLU A 7 11.83 -20.22 13.10
N THR A 8 10.61 -20.74 13.06
CA THR A 8 10.11 -21.63 12.01
C THR A 8 9.61 -20.83 10.80
N MET A 9 9.45 -21.45 9.62
CA MET A 9 8.99 -20.72 8.42
C MET A 9 7.59 -20.13 8.60
N ARG A 10 6.71 -20.86 9.31
CA ARG A 10 5.36 -20.38 9.63
C ARG A 10 5.41 -19.09 10.47
N GLN A 11 6.29 -19.04 11.47
CA GLN A 11 6.49 -17.83 12.28
C GLN A 11 7.09 -16.69 11.44
N ILE A 12 8.08 -16.98 10.60
CA ILE A 12 8.68 -15.99 9.69
C ILE A 12 7.61 -15.36 8.79
N LEU A 13 6.76 -16.17 8.16
CA LEU A 13 5.67 -15.71 7.29
C LEU A 13 4.68 -14.83 8.06
N ALA A 14 4.18 -15.30 9.20
CA ALA A 14 3.22 -14.57 10.02
C ALA A 14 3.78 -13.22 10.50
N ARG A 15 5.03 -13.19 10.96
CA ARG A 15 5.68 -12.00 11.54
C ARG A 15 6.24 -11.02 10.49
N SER A 16 6.37 -11.43 9.23
CA SER A 16 6.91 -10.58 8.16
C SER A 16 5.85 -9.75 7.43
N LYS A 17 4.56 -10.03 7.63
CA LYS A 17 3.46 -9.36 6.89
C LYS A 17 3.58 -7.84 6.93
N HIS A 18 3.72 -7.25 8.12
CA HIS A 18 3.84 -5.79 8.26
C HIS A 18 5.17 -5.25 7.71
N THR A 19 6.26 -5.97 7.93
CA THR A 19 7.60 -5.64 7.41
C THR A 19 7.61 -5.51 5.88
N LEU A 20 6.89 -6.39 5.18
CA LEU A 20 6.79 -6.37 3.72
C LEU A 20 5.97 -5.19 3.17
N MET A 21 5.21 -4.48 4.01
CA MET A 21 4.43 -3.29 3.61
C MET A 21 5.21 -1.98 3.74
N MET A 22 6.41 -2.02 4.33
CA MET A 22 7.25 -0.83 4.57
C MET A 22 8.56 -0.89 3.79
N SER A 23 9.20 0.27 3.64
CA SER A 23 10.49 0.41 2.98
C SER A 23 11.62 -0.14 3.84
N GLN A 24 12.64 -0.72 3.20
CA GLN A 24 13.77 -1.38 3.88
C GLN A 24 14.54 -0.50 4.87
N ASN A 25 14.55 0.81 4.64
CA ASN A 25 15.18 1.78 5.55
C ASN A 25 14.44 1.94 6.88
N LYS A 26 13.21 1.43 7.00
CA LYS A 26 12.43 1.42 8.25
C LYS A 26 12.55 0.09 9.01
N TRP A 27 13.25 -0.89 8.44
CA TRP A 27 13.38 -2.20 9.06
C TRP A 27 14.39 -2.15 10.19
N THR A 28 14.03 -2.74 11.33
CA THR A 28 15.01 -3.10 12.36
C THR A 28 15.91 -4.24 11.87
N ASP A 29 17.04 -4.44 12.53
CA ASP A 29 17.97 -5.53 12.16
C ASP A 29 17.31 -6.90 12.25
N ILE A 30 16.46 -7.11 13.26
CA ILE A 30 15.66 -8.34 13.42
C ILE A 30 14.70 -8.53 12.24
N GLN A 31 13.99 -7.47 11.84
CA GLN A 31 13.07 -7.51 10.71
C GLN A 31 13.80 -7.78 9.39
N ARG A 32 14.97 -7.16 9.19
CA ARG A 32 15.82 -7.34 8.02
C ARG A 32 16.35 -8.77 7.95
N HIS A 33 16.87 -9.30 9.06
CA HIS A 33 17.36 -10.67 9.12
C HIS A 33 16.24 -11.68 8.79
N ARG A 34 15.04 -11.49 9.38
CA ARG A 34 13.85 -12.29 9.06
C ARG A 34 13.46 -12.21 7.59
N ALA A 35 13.40 -10.99 7.02
CA ALA A 35 13.07 -10.79 5.61
C ALA A 35 14.11 -11.43 4.68
N ASN A 36 15.39 -11.41 5.03
CA ASN A 36 16.45 -12.07 4.27
C ASN A 36 16.27 -13.58 4.23
N ILE A 37 15.93 -14.21 5.36
CA ILE A 37 15.58 -15.64 5.38
C ILE A 37 14.37 -15.88 4.48
N LEU A 38 13.28 -15.11 4.66
CA LEU A 38 12.07 -15.27 3.88
C LEU A 38 12.33 -15.17 2.37
N PHE A 39 13.11 -14.17 1.95
CA PHE A 39 13.45 -13.95 0.54
C PHE A 39 14.36 -15.01 -0.05
N LYS A 40 15.18 -15.69 0.77
CA LYS A 40 15.97 -16.85 0.33
C LYS A 40 15.07 -18.01 -0.09
N TYR A 41 13.99 -18.25 0.65
CA TYR A 41 13.06 -19.36 0.36
C TYR A 41 11.96 -18.99 -0.62
N TYR A 42 11.57 -17.72 -0.70
CA TYR A 42 10.53 -17.22 -1.60
C TYR A 42 11.07 -16.10 -2.51
N PRO A 43 11.87 -16.44 -3.54
CA PRO A 43 12.47 -15.45 -4.44
C PRO A 43 11.43 -14.63 -5.20
N ILE A 44 10.29 -15.23 -5.58
CA ILE A 44 9.19 -14.51 -6.21
C ILE A 44 8.61 -13.41 -5.31
N LEU A 45 8.57 -13.64 -3.99
CA LEU A 45 8.11 -12.65 -3.02
C LEU A 45 9.10 -11.49 -2.91
N LYS A 46 10.42 -11.77 -2.97
CA LYS A 46 11.46 -10.73 -3.03
C LYS A 46 11.30 -9.85 -4.26
N ALA A 47 11.04 -10.47 -5.42
CA ALA A 47 10.81 -9.75 -6.67
C ALA A 47 9.56 -8.88 -6.61
N ALA A 48 8.44 -9.43 -6.12
CA ALA A 48 7.20 -8.68 -5.91
C ALA A 48 7.38 -7.51 -4.93
N TYR A 49 8.07 -7.72 -3.81
CA TYR A 49 8.40 -6.66 -2.85
C TYR A 49 9.24 -5.54 -3.51
N SER A 50 10.24 -5.90 -4.30
CA SER A 50 11.09 -4.95 -5.01
C SER A 50 10.27 -4.08 -5.98
N LEU A 51 9.33 -4.68 -6.72
CA LEU A 51 8.44 -3.95 -7.60
C LEU A 51 7.46 -3.04 -6.85
N ALA A 52 6.95 -3.47 -5.70
CA ALA A 52 6.13 -2.61 -4.84
C ALA A 52 6.92 -1.39 -4.34
N MET A 53 8.20 -1.58 -4.00
CA MET A 53 9.08 -0.47 -3.61
C MET A 53 9.42 0.45 -4.79
N GLU A 54 9.61 -0.10 -5.99
CA GLU A 54 9.80 0.70 -7.22
C GLU A 54 8.57 1.55 -7.51
N LEU A 55 7.36 0.98 -7.41
CA LEU A 55 6.11 1.71 -7.58
C LEU A 55 6.01 2.87 -6.59
N ARG A 56 6.32 2.63 -5.31
CA ARG A 56 6.37 3.67 -4.28
C ARG A 56 7.34 4.80 -4.66
N LYS A 57 8.52 4.47 -5.21
CA LYS A 57 9.49 5.47 -5.70
C LYS A 57 8.91 6.28 -6.85
N ILE A 58 8.16 5.67 -7.77
CA ILE A 58 7.49 6.37 -8.87
C ILE A 58 6.52 7.41 -8.29
N PHE A 59 5.60 7.01 -7.41
CA PHE A 59 4.64 7.94 -6.78
C PHE A 59 5.30 9.03 -5.95
N ASN A 60 6.41 8.73 -5.26
CA ASN A 60 7.12 9.74 -4.47
C ASN A 60 7.95 10.72 -5.31
N ALA A 61 8.21 10.42 -6.59
CA ALA A 61 8.95 11.32 -7.45
C ALA A 61 8.15 12.58 -7.79
N LYS A 62 8.82 13.74 -7.74
CA LYS A 62 8.26 15.02 -8.22
C LYS A 62 8.52 15.16 -9.72
N ILE A 63 7.67 14.51 -10.51
CA ILE A 63 7.79 14.42 -11.97
C ILE A 63 6.45 14.74 -12.64
N SER A 64 6.50 15.18 -13.91
CA SER A 64 5.30 15.44 -14.69
C SER A 64 4.51 14.15 -14.98
N PRO A 65 3.19 14.24 -15.23
CA PRO A 65 2.36 13.08 -15.59
C PRO A 65 2.92 12.26 -16.76
N THR A 66 3.45 12.91 -17.80
CA THR A 66 4.06 12.22 -18.95
C THR A 66 5.28 11.40 -18.55
N LYS A 67 6.18 11.98 -17.72
CA LYS A 67 7.35 11.25 -17.20
C LYS A 67 6.93 10.11 -16.27
N ALA A 68 5.89 10.31 -15.46
CA ALA A 68 5.33 9.27 -14.60
C ALA A 68 4.77 8.10 -15.41
N MET A 69 3.99 8.38 -16.46
CA MET A 69 3.47 7.34 -17.36
C MET A 69 4.59 6.53 -18.02
N GLY A 70 5.65 7.19 -18.48
CA GLY A 70 6.82 6.50 -19.03
C GLY A 70 7.50 5.55 -18.02
N ARG A 71 7.65 5.97 -16.76
CA ARG A 71 8.16 5.10 -15.69
C ARG A 71 7.21 3.96 -15.34
N MET A 72 5.91 4.22 -15.35
CA MET A 72 4.88 3.24 -15.02
C MET A 72 4.78 2.16 -16.10
N ASN A 73 4.93 2.52 -17.38
CA ASN A 73 5.01 1.55 -18.47
C ASN A 73 6.21 0.62 -18.31
N LYS A 74 7.41 1.15 -18.02
CA LYS A 74 8.59 0.30 -17.72
C LYS A 74 8.35 -0.61 -16.53
N TRP A 75 7.64 -0.13 -15.52
CA TRP A 75 7.26 -0.93 -14.36
C TRP A 75 6.27 -2.05 -14.72
N TYR A 76 5.27 -1.79 -15.59
CA TYR A 76 4.36 -2.83 -16.08
C TYR A 76 5.09 -3.99 -16.77
N GLU A 77 6.08 -3.70 -17.60
CA GLU A 77 6.87 -4.75 -18.26
C GLU A 77 7.59 -5.64 -17.25
N LYS A 78 8.19 -5.05 -16.21
CA LYS A 78 8.82 -5.81 -15.13
C LYS A 78 7.84 -6.66 -14.34
N VAL A 79 6.63 -6.14 -14.11
CA VAL A 79 5.56 -6.86 -13.42
C VAL A 79 5.05 -8.03 -14.28
N MET A 80 4.88 -7.84 -15.59
CA MET A 80 4.53 -8.91 -16.53
C MET A 80 5.60 -9.99 -16.59
N ALA A 81 6.87 -9.61 -16.53
CA ALA A 81 8.01 -10.54 -16.53
C ALA A 81 8.04 -11.47 -15.30
N LEU A 82 7.30 -11.18 -14.23
CA LEU A 82 7.12 -12.12 -13.12
C LEU A 82 6.29 -13.36 -13.49
N GLY A 83 5.60 -13.35 -14.64
CA GLY A 83 4.86 -14.50 -15.17
C GLY A 83 3.63 -14.92 -14.36
N ASN A 84 3.23 -14.15 -13.34
CA ASN A 84 2.11 -14.49 -12.47
C ASN A 84 0.81 -13.81 -12.91
N ASN A 85 -0.20 -14.61 -13.21
CA ASN A 85 -1.51 -14.15 -13.69
C ASN A 85 -2.20 -13.15 -12.74
N ASN A 86 -1.98 -13.24 -11.44
CA ASN A 86 -2.56 -12.31 -10.47
C ASN A 86 -2.07 -10.88 -10.68
N PHE A 87 -0.85 -10.68 -11.17
CA PHE A 87 -0.31 -9.36 -11.45
C PHE A 87 -0.83 -8.75 -12.77
N ARG A 88 -1.34 -9.56 -13.69
CA ARG A 88 -1.99 -9.06 -14.93
C ARG A 88 -3.22 -8.23 -14.60
N SER A 89 -3.99 -8.66 -13.61
CA SER A 89 -5.15 -7.91 -13.12
C SER A 89 -4.75 -6.52 -12.59
N VAL A 90 -3.66 -6.44 -11.82
CA VAL A 90 -3.12 -5.17 -11.32
C VAL A 90 -2.80 -4.21 -12.47
N ILE A 91 -2.06 -4.67 -13.48
CA ILE A 91 -1.71 -3.83 -14.63
C ILE A 91 -2.96 -3.39 -15.39
N LYS A 92 -3.94 -4.28 -15.58
CA LYS A 92 -5.20 -3.95 -16.23
C LYS A 92 -5.93 -2.82 -15.50
N THR A 93 -6.06 -2.91 -14.17
CA THR A 93 -6.65 -1.86 -13.35
C THR A 93 -5.91 -0.53 -13.50
N PHE A 94 -4.58 -0.55 -13.44
CA PHE A 94 -3.76 0.65 -13.58
C PHE A 94 -3.92 1.31 -14.97
N LYS A 95 -3.98 0.51 -16.04
CA LYS A 95 -4.21 1.02 -17.41
C LYS A 95 -5.62 1.61 -17.56
N ASN A 96 -6.64 0.93 -17.06
CA ASN A 96 -8.03 1.39 -17.14
C ASN A 96 -8.26 2.72 -16.42
N HIS A 97 -7.57 2.95 -15.31
CA HIS A 97 -7.68 4.18 -14.51
C HIS A 97 -6.49 5.12 -14.68
N ALA A 98 -5.68 4.95 -15.73
CA ALA A 98 -4.47 5.75 -15.96
C ALA A 98 -4.72 7.27 -15.91
N PRO A 99 -5.80 7.84 -16.50
CA PRO A 99 -6.04 9.28 -16.43
C PRO A 99 -6.15 9.79 -14.99
N THR A 100 -6.91 9.08 -14.15
CA THR A 100 -7.13 9.43 -12.74
C THR A 100 -5.85 9.23 -11.91
N ILE A 101 -5.13 8.14 -12.14
CA ILE A 101 -3.86 7.87 -11.46
C ILE A 101 -2.82 8.94 -11.81
N LEU A 102 -2.74 9.34 -13.08
CA LEU A 102 -1.78 10.35 -13.53
C LEU A 102 -2.09 11.76 -13.02
N ASN A 103 -3.36 12.07 -12.68
CA ASN A 103 -3.72 13.33 -12.02
C ASN A 103 -3.00 13.52 -10.68
N TYR A 104 -2.66 12.44 -9.98
CA TYR A 104 -1.82 12.51 -8.78
C TYR A 104 -0.51 13.24 -9.04
N PHE A 105 0.12 13.07 -10.20
CA PHE A 105 1.40 13.72 -10.51
C PHE A 105 1.28 15.22 -10.85
N ARG A 106 0.07 15.75 -11.02
CA ARG A 106 -0.17 17.19 -11.21
C ARG A 106 -0.22 17.93 -9.88
N ARG A 107 -1.13 17.52 -9.00
CA ARG A 107 -1.44 18.24 -7.73
C ARG A 107 -1.06 17.46 -6.48
N ARG A 108 -0.74 16.18 -6.61
CA ARG A 108 -0.48 15.23 -5.51
C ARG A 108 -1.60 15.16 -4.47
N ALA A 109 -2.79 15.60 -4.84
CA ALA A 109 -3.98 15.46 -4.04
C ALA A 109 -4.35 13.97 -3.96
N THR A 110 -4.59 13.50 -2.74
CA THR A 110 -5.11 12.17 -2.47
C THR A 110 -6.44 12.29 -1.76
N ASN A 111 -7.30 11.30 -1.97
CA ASN A 111 -8.56 11.19 -1.24
C ASN A 111 -8.37 10.71 0.21
N ALA A 112 -7.12 10.52 0.66
CA ALA A 112 -6.80 9.91 1.94
C ALA A 112 -7.38 10.70 3.13
N SER A 113 -7.36 12.03 3.07
CA SER A 113 -7.98 12.86 4.12
C SER A 113 -9.49 12.68 4.19
N ALA A 114 -10.16 12.57 3.04
CA ALA A 114 -11.60 12.30 2.99
C ALA A 114 -11.92 10.86 3.43
N GLU A 115 -11.10 9.88 3.08
CA GLU A 115 -11.23 8.48 3.53
C GLU A 115 -11.04 8.34 5.05
N ALA A 116 -10.05 9.04 5.60
CA ALA A 116 -9.82 9.09 7.04
C ALA A 116 -11.00 9.75 7.77
N PHE A 117 -11.53 10.84 7.23
CA PHE A 117 -12.73 11.49 7.76
C PHE A 117 -13.95 10.55 7.69
N ASN A 118 -14.22 9.94 6.54
CA ASN A 118 -15.30 8.96 6.37
C ASN A 118 -15.20 7.79 7.36
N SER A 119 -13.98 7.35 7.67
CA SER A 119 -13.75 6.30 8.68
C SER A 119 -14.08 6.79 10.09
N LYS A 120 -13.67 8.01 10.47
CA LYS A 120 -14.05 8.64 11.75
C LYS A 120 -15.57 8.77 11.88
N VAL A 121 -16.25 9.25 10.84
CA VAL A 121 -17.72 9.37 10.82
C VAL A 121 -18.40 8.01 10.99
N LYS A 122 -17.91 6.96 10.33
CA LYS A 122 -18.44 5.60 10.49
C LYS A 122 -18.29 5.09 11.91
N ILE A 123 -17.13 5.27 12.54
CA ILE A 123 -16.86 4.88 13.94
C ILE A 123 -17.78 5.66 14.89
N PHE A 124 -17.87 6.97 14.71
CA PHE A 124 -18.74 7.82 15.53
C PHE A 124 -20.21 7.38 15.43
N ARG A 125 -20.69 7.10 14.21
CA ARG A 125 -22.04 6.59 13.99
C ARG A 125 -22.27 5.23 14.65
N SER A 126 -21.30 4.31 14.63
CA SER A 126 -21.44 3.00 15.28
C SER A 126 -21.49 3.12 16.80
N GLN A 127 -20.68 4.01 17.39
CA GLN A 127 -20.73 4.30 18.84
C GLN A 127 -22.10 4.86 19.25
N MET A 128 -22.69 5.69 18.41
CA MET A 128 -24.02 6.27 18.61
C MET A 128 -25.18 5.32 18.31
N ARG A 129 -24.91 4.08 17.86
CA ARG A 129 -25.91 3.07 17.44
C ARG A 129 -26.88 3.59 16.38
N GLY A 130 -26.39 4.43 15.47
CA GLY A 130 -27.18 5.03 14.40
C GLY A 130 -27.35 6.54 14.53
N VAL A 131 -28.27 7.09 13.74
CA VAL A 131 -28.56 8.53 13.69
C VAL A 131 -30.07 8.71 13.84
N ARG A 132 -30.51 9.16 15.02
CA ARG A 132 -31.94 9.45 15.28
C ARG A 132 -32.29 10.90 14.94
N ASP A 133 -31.38 11.82 15.24
CA ASP A 133 -31.47 13.25 14.96
C ASP A 133 -30.27 13.64 14.09
N ARG A 134 -30.55 14.11 12.87
CA ARG A 134 -29.53 14.46 11.88
C ARG A 134 -28.82 15.76 12.26
N ASP A 135 -29.54 16.75 12.76
CA ASP A 135 -28.98 18.06 13.08
C ASP A 135 -28.06 17.96 14.29
N PHE A 136 -28.50 17.21 15.33
CA PHE A 136 -27.67 16.95 16.50
C PHE A 136 -26.46 16.06 16.19
N PHE A 137 -26.58 15.15 15.21
CA PHE A 137 -25.45 14.36 14.74
C PHE A 137 -24.41 15.22 14.03
N ILE A 138 -24.83 16.10 13.12
CA ILE A 138 -23.93 17.05 12.42
C ILE A 138 -23.27 17.99 13.43
N PHE A 139 -24.03 18.54 14.38
CA PHE A 139 -23.50 19.39 15.45
C PHE A 139 -22.33 18.73 16.19
N ARG A 140 -22.49 17.47 16.63
CA ARG A 140 -21.42 16.75 17.35
C ARG A 140 -20.23 16.38 16.46
N LEU A 141 -20.50 16.03 15.21
CA LEU A 141 -19.46 15.68 14.25
C LEU A 141 -18.54 16.89 13.99
N VAL A 142 -19.13 18.08 13.82
CA VAL A 142 -18.38 19.33 13.71
C VAL A 142 -17.61 19.62 15.00
N LYS A 143 -18.23 19.51 16.18
CA LYS A 143 -17.55 19.81 17.45
C LYS A 143 -16.37 18.89 17.79
N LEU A 144 -16.36 17.64 17.30
CA LEU A 144 -15.32 16.65 17.62
C LEU A 144 -14.20 16.57 16.57
N TYR A 145 -14.46 16.97 15.33
CA TYR A 145 -13.55 16.75 14.21
C TYR A 145 -13.25 18.01 13.36
N ALA A 146 -13.81 19.17 13.71
CA ALA A 146 -13.42 20.46 13.12
C ALA A 146 -12.19 21.06 13.82
#